data_AF-A0A7W1VB15-F1
#
_entry.id   AF-A0A7W1VB15-F1
#
_cell.length_a   1.000
_cell.length_b   1.000
_cell.length_c   1.000
_cell.angle_alpha   90.00
_cell.angle_beta   90.00
_cell.angle_gamma   90.00
#
_symmetry.space_group_name_H-M   'P 1'
#
loop_
_entity.id
_entity.type
_entity.pdbx_description
1 polymer ?
#
loop_
_entity_poly.entity_id
_entity_poly.type
_entity_poly.pdbx_seq_one_letter_code
_entity_poly.pdbx_strand_id
1 'polypeptide(L)'
;MIEQPSLFEAEPAAFDIERILLYALGEFQSRGKVLANRELALDRLRGAFKRATEKFEVEEFSDEKIANALEKLNAKVIKVPNFVAKHPFRVTIQEDLAEQAKQIYQDSLDNEGKHQKY
;
A
#
# COMPACT_ATOMS: atom_id res chain seq x y z
N MET A 1 -28.85 -9.31 -33.70
CA MET A 1 -28.89 -8.28 -32.65
C MET A 1 -27.49 -8.19 -32.12
N ILE A 2 -26.83 -7.03 -32.29
CA ILE A 2 -25.43 -6.83 -31.92
C ILE A 2 -25.48 -6.27 -30.50
N GLU A 3 -25.06 -7.07 -29.52
CA GLU A 3 -24.93 -6.63 -28.14
C GLU A 3 -23.76 -5.63 -28.07
N GLN A 4 -24.07 -4.35 -27.84
CA GLN A 4 -23.07 -3.36 -27.49
C GLN A 4 -22.58 -3.65 -26.05
N PRO A 5 -21.27 -3.77 -25.80
CA PRO A 5 -20.77 -3.77 -24.44
C PRO A 5 -21.05 -2.41 -23.81
N SER A 6 -21.72 -2.45 -22.66
CA SER A 6 -21.98 -1.33 -21.76
C SER A 6 -20.68 -0.60 -21.44
N LEU A 7 -20.56 0.66 -21.87
CA LEU A 7 -19.45 1.57 -21.56
C LEU A 7 -19.33 1.93 -20.05
N PHE A 8 -20.17 1.32 -19.20
CA PHE A 8 -20.39 1.70 -17.81
C PHE A 8 -20.16 0.57 -16.79
N GLU A 9 -19.62 -0.58 -17.21
CA GLU A 9 -19.05 -1.54 -16.28
C GLU A 9 -17.54 -1.36 -16.26
N ALA A 10 -17.10 -0.19 -15.80
CA ALA A 10 -15.82 -0.12 -15.13
C ALA A 10 -16.00 -0.92 -13.84
N GLU A 11 -15.76 -2.24 -13.89
CA GLU A 11 -15.51 -3.02 -12.69
C GLU A 11 -14.56 -2.18 -11.83
N PRO A 12 -14.85 -1.92 -10.54
CA PRO A 12 -13.90 -1.22 -9.70
C PRO A 12 -12.64 -2.06 -9.77
N ALA A 13 -11.61 -1.58 -10.48
CA ALA A 13 -10.40 -2.32 -10.73
C ALA A 13 -9.96 -2.85 -9.37
N ALA A 14 -10.11 -4.15 -9.13
CA ALA A 14 -9.93 -4.73 -7.82
C ALA A 14 -8.56 -4.26 -7.35
N PHE A 15 -8.54 -3.34 -6.39
CA PHE A 15 -7.30 -2.63 -6.08
C PHE A 15 -6.33 -3.69 -5.56
N ASP A 16 -5.29 -3.95 -6.35
CA ASP A 16 -4.31 -4.96 -6.00
C ASP A 16 -3.68 -4.57 -4.66
N ILE A 17 -3.47 -5.56 -3.79
CA ILE A 17 -2.84 -5.37 -2.48
C ILE A 17 -1.54 -4.59 -2.63
N GLU A 18 -0.78 -4.85 -3.69
CA GLU A 18 0.47 -4.15 -4.02
C GLU A 18 0.24 -2.63 -4.16
N ARG A 19 -0.81 -2.22 -4.87
CA ARG A 19 -1.16 -0.82 -5.09
C ARG A 19 -1.63 -0.14 -3.80
N ILE A 20 -2.39 -0.84 -2.97
CA ILE A 20 -2.85 -0.35 -1.67
C ILE A 20 -1.67 -0.17 -0.71
N LEU A 21 -0.75 -1.13 -0.69
CA LEU A 21 0.47 -1.03 0.12
C LEU A 21 1.37 0.11 -0.37
N LEU A 22 1.56 0.27 -1.68
CA LEU A 22 2.31 1.39 -2.26
C LEU A 22 1.71 2.74 -1.86
N TYR A 23 0.39 2.89 -1.97
CA TYR A 23 -0.32 4.09 -1.49
C TYR A 23 -0.05 4.32 0.00
N ALA A 24 -0.17 3.30 0.84
CA ALA A 24 0.03 3.40 2.28
C ALA A 24 1.47 3.80 2.64
N LEU A 25 2.46 3.27 1.92
CA LEU A 25 3.87 3.61 2.09
C LEU A 25 4.14 5.07 1.68
N GLY A 26 3.50 5.56 0.62
CA GLY A 26 3.57 6.98 0.22
C GLY A 26 2.92 7.90 1.26
N GLU A 27 1.75 7.53 1.76
CA GLU A 27 1.05 8.25 2.84
C GLU A 27 1.86 8.25 4.15
N PHE A 28 2.59 7.18 4.43
CA PHE A 28 3.49 7.11 5.58
C PHE A 28 4.64 8.12 5.44
N GLN A 29 5.22 8.25 4.24
CA GLN A 29 6.31 9.17 3.94
C GLN A 29 5.88 10.63 3.92
N SER A 30 4.68 10.94 3.42
CA SER A 30 4.16 12.32 3.37
C SER A 30 4.05 12.97 4.76
N ARG A 31 3.95 12.15 5.81
CA ARG A 31 3.96 12.57 7.23
C ARG A 31 5.38 12.85 7.77
N GLY A 32 6.39 12.97 6.91
CA GLY A 32 7.78 13.26 7.29
C GLY A 32 8.54 12.06 7.84
N LYS A 33 8.06 10.82 7.61
CA LYS A 33 8.72 9.61 8.11
C LYS A 33 9.64 9.03 7.04
N VAL A 34 10.90 8.82 7.41
CA VAL A 34 11.89 8.18 6.51
C VAL A 34 11.59 6.68 6.40
N LEU A 35 11.34 6.24 5.17
CA LEU A 35 10.98 4.85 4.84
C LEU A 35 12.16 4.08 4.22
N ALA A 36 12.94 4.73 3.35
CA ALA A 36 14.01 4.11 2.58
C ALA A 36 15.17 3.62 3.44
N ASN A 37 15.75 2.48 3.06
CA ASN A 37 17.02 1.92 3.54
C ASN A 37 17.11 1.74 5.07
N ARG A 38 15.97 1.59 5.73
CA ARG A 38 15.87 1.36 7.17
C ARG A 38 15.01 0.15 7.48
N GLU A 39 15.46 -0.63 8.46
CA GLU A 39 14.64 -1.70 9.03
C GLU A 39 13.53 -1.13 9.92
N LEU A 40 12.29 -1.48 9.61
CA LEU A 40 11.09 -1.13 10.35
C LEU A 40 10.36 -2.40 10.80
N ALA A 41 9.83 -2.38 12.02
CA ALA A 41 8.86 -3.39 12.44
C ALA A 41 7.56 -3.20 11.68
N LEU A 42 6.94 -4.30 11.22
CA LEU A 42 5.67 -4.27 10.48
C LEU A 42 4.59 -3.50 11.24
N ASP A 43 4.56 -3.61 12.57
CA ASP A 43 3.69 -2.87 13.48
C ASP A 43 3.68 -1.35 13.22
N ARG A 44 4.84 -0.76 12.89
CA ARG A 44 4.96 0.68 12.59
C ARG A 44 4.25 1.07 11.29
N LEU A 45 4.10 0.13 10.38
CA LEU A 45 3.45 0.31 9.07
C LEU A 45 1.96 -0.05 9.11
N ARG A 46 1.52 -0.90 10.05
CA ARG A 46 0.10 -1.32 10.17
C ARG A 46 -0.86 -0.15 10.27
N GLY A 47 -0.49 0.91 10.98
CA GLY A 47 -1.33 2.10 11.06
C GLY A 47 -1.58 2.74 9.69
N ALA A 48 -0.59 2.74 8.80
CA ALA A 48 -0.76 3.23 7.43
C ALA A 48 -1.55 2.24 6.57
N PHE A 49 -1.28 0.95 6.68
CA PHE A 49 -2.02 -0.08 5.96
C PHE A 49 -3.50 -0.08 6.30
N LYS A 50 -3.84 0.04 7.59
CA LYS A 50 -5.24 0.12 8.04
C LYS A 50 -5.99 1.29 7.41
N ARG A 51 -5.39 2.49 7.38
CA ARG A 51 -6.01 3.67 6.76
C ARG A 51 -6.17 3.51 5.25
N ALA A 52 -5.21 2.86 4.60
CA ALA A 52 -5.30 2.58 3.18
C ALA A 52 -6.43 1.58 2.91
N THR A 53 -6.54 0.48 3.66
CA THR A 53 -7.63 -0.49 3.50
C THR A 53 -9.00 0.13 3.77
N GLU A 54 -9.10 1.01 4.78
CA GLU A 54 -10.32 1.79 5.04
C GLU A 54 -10.65 2.74 3.88
N LYS A 55 -9.66 3.43 3.29
CA LYS A 55 -9.86 4.34 2.15
C LYS A 55 -10.34 3.62 0.89
N PHE A 56 -9.79 2.44 0.62
CA PHE A 56 -10.15 1.64 -0.56
C PHE A 56 -11.32 0.68 -0.31
N GLU A 57 -11.96 0.76 0.87
CA GLU A 57 -13.10 -0.08 1.26
C GLU A 57 -12.81 -1.59 1.14
N VAL A 58 -11.58 -2.01 1.46
CA VAL A 58 -11.16 -3.41 1.46
C VAL A 58 -10.94 -3.94 2.88
N GLU A 59 -11.02 -5.25 3.03
CA GLU A 59 -10.73 -5.93 4.30
C GLU A 59 -9.25 -5.73 4.71
N GLU A 60 -9.00 -5.63 6.02
CA GLU A 60 -7.64 -5.54 6.56
C GLU A 60 -6.82 -6.79 6.21
N PHE A 61 -5.64 -6.59 5.63
CA PHE A 61 -4.77 -7.69 5.25
C PHE A 61 -4.11 -8.34 6.47
N SER A 62 -3.96 -9.66 6.42
CA SER A 62 -3.17 -10.39 7.41
C SER A 62 -1.68 -10.05 7.29
N ASP A 63 -0.93 -10.22 8.38
CA ASP A 63 0.51 -9.94 8.38
C ASP A 63 1.27 -10.73 7.30
N GLU A 64 0.88 -11.99 7.06
CA GLU A 64 1.50 -12.82 6.01
C GLU A 64 1.16 -12.33 4.61
N LYS A 65 -0.08 -11.87 4.36
CA LYS A 65 -0.44 -11.27 3.07
C LYS A 65 0.36 -9.99 2.81
N ILE A 66 0.52 -9.14 3.83
CA ILE A 66 1.31 -7.92 3.73
C ILE A 66 2.79 -8.25 3.48
N ALA A 67 3.37 -9.18 4.24
CA ALA A 67 4.75 -9.62 4.06
C ALA A 67 5.01 -10.11 2.63
N ASN A 68 4.18 -11.04 2.14
CA ASN A 68 4.32 -11.59 0.79
C ASN A 68 4.19 -10.52 -0.30
N ALA A 69 3.24 -9.58 -0.15
CA ALA A 69 3.05 -8.50 -1.12
C ALA A 69 4.22 -7.50 -1.09
N LEU A 70 4.78 -7.20 0.09
CA LEU A 70 5.99 -6.38 0.20
C LEU A 70 7.20 -7.06 -0.45
N GLU A 71 7.37 -8.38 -0.29
CA GLU A 71 8.44 -9.11 -0.96
C GLU A 71 8.29 -9.07 -2.50
N LYS A 72 7.06 -9.19 -3.02
CA LYS A 72 6.80 -9.04 -4.46
C LYS A 72 7.13 -7.65 -4.98
N LEU A 73 6.91 -6.62 -4.16
CA LEU A 73 7.32 -5.24 -4.42
C LEU A 73 8.83 -5.02 -4.28
N ASN A 74 9.64 -6.07 -4.10
CA ASN A 74 11.08 -6.02 -3.91
C ASN A 74 11.52 -5.36 -2.59
N ALA A 75 10.65 -5.34 -1.58
CA ALA A 75 11.07 -5.03 -0.21
C ALA A 75 11.76 -6.24 0.42
N LYS A 76 12.74 -5.98 1.28
CA LYS A 76 13.36 -7.04 2.08
C LYS A 76 12.50 -7.27 3.32
N VAL A 77 11.93 -8.46 3.44
CA VAL A 77 11.14 -8.87 4.61
C VAL A 77 11.86 -9.98 5.37
N ILE A 78 11.90 -9.89 6.70
CA ILE A 78 12.50 -10.87 7.59
C ILE A 78 11.47 -11.27 8.63
N LYS A 79 11.10 -12.55 8.67
CA LYS A 79 10.25 -13.10 9.74
C LYS A 79 11.07 -13.27 11.02
N VAL A 80 10.59 -12.74 12.12
CA VAL A 80 11.18 -12.91 13.45
C VAL A 80 10.35 -13.89 14.29
N PRO A 81 10.88 -14.48 15.37
CA PRO A 81 10.07 -15.35 16.22
C PRO A 81 8.88 -14.62 16.85
N ASN A 82 7.73 -15.30 16.98
CA ASN A 82 6.48 -14.71 17.48
C ASN A 82 6.56 -14.17 18.92
N PHE A 83 7.49 -14.67 19.73
CA PHE A 83 7.72 -14.15 21.08
C PHE A 83 8.45 -12.79 21.10
N VAL A 84 9.04 -12.38 19.98
CA VAL A 84 9.76 -11.10 19.83
C VAL A 84 8.80 -9.96 19.48
N ALA A 85 7.77 -10.23 18.68
CA ALA A 85 6.80 -9.24 18.24
C ALA A 85 5.46 -9.87 17.91
N LYS A 86 4.37 -9.16 18.26
CA LYS A 86 2.99 -9.51 17.91
C LYS A 86 2.79 -9.65 16.39
N HIS A 87 3.44 -8.77 15.63
CA HIS A 87 3.48 -8.78 14.17
C HIS A 87 4.91 -9.15 13.75
N PRO A 88 5.19 -10.44 13.51
CA PRO A 88 6.54 -11.02 13.54
C PRO A 88 7.34 -10.77 12.27
N PHE A 89 7.35 -9.54 11.75
CA PHE A 89 8.04 -9.17 10.52
C PHE A 89 8.83 -7.87 10.67
N ARG A 90 10.04 -7.88 10.13
CA ARG A 90 10.88 -6.70 9.88
C ARG A 90 10.91 -6.45 8.39
N VAL A 91 10.73 -5.19 7.99
CA VAL A 91 10.63 -4.76 6.60
C VAL A 91 11.66 -3.69 6.35
N THR A 92 12.40 -3.82 5.25
CA THR A 92 13.29 -2.79 4.72
C THR A 92 12.85 -2.45 3.30
N ILE A 93 12.43 -1.20 3.12
CA ILE A 93 11.99 -0.67 1.83
C ILE A 93 13.22 -0.09 1.11
N GLN A 94 13.44 -0.51 -0.14
CA GLN A 94 14.50 0.05 -0.99
C GLN A 94 14.14 1.47 -1.43
N GLU A 95 15.15 2.27 -1.78
CA GLU A 95 14.97 3.67 -2.20
C GLU A 95 14.02 3.80 -3.40
N ASP A 96 14.21 2.99 -4.44
CA ASP A 96 13.36 2.98 -5.64
C ASP A 96 11.87 2.75 -5.30
N LEU A 97 11.60 1.79 -4.40
CA LEU A 97 10.24 1.47 -3.96
C LEU A 97 9.64 2.60 -3.12
N ALA A 98 10.47 3.25 -2.29
CA ALA A 98 10.03 4.40 -1.50
C ALA A 98 9.68 5.59 -2.39
N GLU A 99 10.47 5.85 -3.44
CA GLU A 99 10.18 6.89 -4.42
C GLU A 99 8.91 6.58 -5.22
N GLN A 100 8.76 5.35 -5.71
CA GLN A 100 7.55 4.89 -6.40
C GLN A 100 6.30 5.06 -5.53
N ALA A 101 6.37 4.66 -4.26
CA ALA A 101 5.26 4.82 -3.32
C ALA A 101 4.89 6.29 -3.10
N LYS A 102 5.88 7.18 -3.03
CA LYS A 102 5.68 8.62 -2.92
C LYS A 102 4.96 9.19 -4.16
N GLN A 103 5.36 8.77 -5.36
CA GLN A 103 4.72 9.17 -6.60
C GLN A 103 3.26 8.72 -6.65
N ILE A 104 2.98 7.45 -6.36
CA ILE A 104 1.61 6.91 -6.35
C ILE A 104 0.70 7.66 -5.38
N TYR A 105 1.20 7.99 -4.19
CA TYR A 105 0.43 8.78 -3.25
C TYR A 105 0.18 10.20 -3.75
N GLN A 106 1.18 10.86 -4.34
CA GLN A 106 1.02 12.19 -4.92
C GLN A 106 -0.01 12.19 -6.06
N ASP A 107 0.08 11.24 -6.98
CA ASP A 107 -0.86 11.08 -8.09
C ASP A 107 -2.28 10.84 -7.60
N SER A 108 -2.45 10.10 -6.50
CA SER A 108 -3.77 9.88 -5.91
C SER A 108 -4.40 11.18 -5.38
N LEU A 109 -3.60 12.05 -4.75
CA LEU A 109 -4.06 13.35 -4.27
C LEU A 109 -4.43 14.29 -5.44
N ASP A 110 -3.62 14.28 -6.49
CA ASP A 110 -3.85 15.10 -7.68
C ASP A 110 -5.10 14.66 -8.47
N ASN A 111 -5.41 13.36 -8.48
CA ASN A 111 -6.62 12.83 -9.08
C ASN A 111 -7.87 13.11 -8.24
N GLU A 112 -7.79 13.02 -6.91
CA GLU A 112 -8.88 13.43 -6.01
C GLU A 112 -9.19 14.93 -6.14
N GLY A 113 -8.16 15.78 -6.24
CA GLY A 113 -8.31 17.22 -6.44
C GLY A 113 -8.91 17.62 -7.79
N LYS A 114 -8.82 16.76 -8.81
CA LYS A 114 -9.46 16.97 -10.12
C LYS A 114 -10.93 16.56 -10.14
N HIS A 115 -11.32 15.55 -9.37
CA HIS A 115 -12.71 15.08 -9.30
C HIS A 115 -13.64 16.00 -8.49
N GLN A 116 -13.08 16.94 -7.73
CA GLN A 116 -13.86 17.87 -6.90
C GLN A 116 -14.16 19.23 -7.57
N LYS A 117 -13.80 19.39 -8.85
CA LYS A 117 -13.90 20.66 -9.59
C LYS A 117 -14.99 20.72 -10.68
N TYR A 118 -15.91 19.77 -10.74
CA TYR A 118 -17.01 19.78 -11.72
C TYR A 118 -18.37 19.59 -11.06
#